data_AF-I0H5K8-F1
#
_entry.id   AF-I0H5K8-F1
#
_cell.length_a   1.000
_cell.length_b   1.000
_cell.length_c   1.000
_cell.angle_alpha   90.00
_cell.angle_beta   90.00
_cell.angle_gamma   90.00
#
_symmetry.space_group_name_H-M   'P 1'
#
loop_
_entity.id
_entity.type
_entity.pdbx_description
1 polymer ?
#
loop_
_entity_poly.entity_id
_entity_poly.type
_entity_poly.pdbx_seq_one_letter_code
_entity_poly.pdbx_strand_id
1 'polypeptide(L)'
;MLVDRVHLPDFSRLTWRDVDPAGRPGFDPAGVAALVRSLPPATEVPPAGTDWRLADFWWDRMTEALVERLGPWAAGWQHTVVVEDYPGRGVIPVWWEVRLPITTPDETLDGLAAALVAWHELTVEIATDARGRFTASAPGATVSGGDPAAWQAVKAPGVSRFQPGHFTRRIPHPSILDWADVDPRTREFDPATVTAVVAGLVTPENLPAQGADWRLQDLWLENVSIGLTERYGSWAAGWRWSVGEGDLDGGPVTAWCCLPHSVTSPEETAATVGAALIEWHEWLAETAERFDRFLPLAPGDLDGWERAVAHLVTAVGDRTQYESAWYGCCLTVLGWFLDAAGIARGEQQRMLDHAIGGRFASWVEPDPTLVASVAERLAGQATRA
;
A
#
# COMPACT_ATOMS: atom_id res chain seq x y z
N MET A 1 37.62 -16.75 0.81
CA MET A 1 36.98 -17.84 1.57
C MET A 1 35.49 -17.62 1.47
N LEU A 2 34.78 -18.46 0.70
CA LEU A 2 33.32 -18.54 0.75
C LEU A 2 33.00 -19.21 2.09
N VAL A 3 32.75 -18.42 3.12
CA VAL A 3 32.28 -18.93 4.40
C VAL A 3 30.84 -19.34 4.17
N ASP A 4 30.52 -20.61 4.37
CA ASP A 4 29.16 -21.16 4.27
C ASP A 4 28.23 -20.24 5.08
N ARG A 5 27.30 -19.56 4.38
CA ARG A 5 26.20 -18.89 5.06
C ARG A 5 25.36 -19.96 5.73
N VAL A 6 24.94 -19.68 6.95
CA VAL A 6 24.01 -20.55 7.66
C VAL A 6 22.74 -20.71 6.83
N HIS A 7 22.28 -21.94 6.65
CA HIS A 7 20.99 -22.21 6.02
C HIS A 7 19.85 -22.01 7.03
N LEU A 8 19.38 -20.77 7.13
CA LEU A 8 18.20 -20.43 7.93
C LEU A 8 16.91 -20.84 7.22
N PRO A 9 15.83 -21.19 7.96
CA PRO A 9 14.50 -21.33 7.39
C PRO A 9 14.10 -20.07 6.64
N ASP A 10 13.68 -20.23 5.39
CA ASP A 10 13.12 -19.13 4.60
C ASP A 10 11.73 -18.77 5.17
N PHE A 11 11.61 -17.58 5.74
CA PHE A 11 10.35 -17.09 6.34
C PHE A 11 9.16 -17.22 5.37
N SER A 12 9.38 -16.94 4.07
CA SER A 12 8.32 -17.03 3.06
C SER A 12 7.81 -18.46 2.84
N ARG A 13 8.57 -19.46 3.27
CA ARG A 13 8.22 -20.89 3.19
C ARG A 13 7.65 -21.45 4.49
N LEU A 14 7.67 -20.70 5.59
CA LEU A 14 7.06 -21.14 6.83
C LEU A 14 5.54 -21.30 6.65
N THR A 15 5.00 -22.43 7.04
CA THR A 15 3.56 -22.68 7.11
C THR A 15 3.03 -22.23 8.46
N TRP A 16 1.71 -22.08 8.58
CA TRP A 16 1.08 -21.79 9.86
C TRP A 16 1.43 -22.84 10.89
N ARG A 17 1.53 -24.12 10.49
CA ARG A 17 1.97 -25.19 11.38
C ARG A 17 3.35 -24.94 11.98
N ASP A 18 4.25 -24.32 11.21
CA ASP A 18 5.58 -23.96 11.70
C ASP A 18 5.51 -22.81 12.70
N VAL A 19 4.56 -21.87 12.52
CA VAL A 19 4.39 -20.65 13.33
C VAL A 19 3.14 -20.62 14.22
N ASP A 20 2.51 -21.76 14.48
CA ASP A 20 1.37 -21.88 15.40
C ASP A 20 1.87 -21.91 16.85
N PRO A 21 1.50 -20.94 17.70
CA PRO A 21 1.90 -20.91 19.10
C PRO A 21 1.24 -22.04 19.91
N ALA A 22 0.09 -22.59 19.48
CA ALA A 22 -0.51 -23.74 20.13
C ALA A 22 0.37 -25.00 20.04
N GLY A 23 1.21 -25.07 19.01
CA GLY A 23 2.26 -26.09 18.88
C GLY A 23 3.46 -25.89 19.82
N ARG A 24 3.49 -24.80 20.60
CA ARG A 24 4.64 -24.36 21.41
C ARG A 24 4.25 -23.96 22.85
N PRO A 25 3.56 -24.82 23.61
CA PRO A 25 3.08 -24.49 24.97
C PRO A 25 4.21 -24.26 26.00
N GLY A 26 5.47 -24.54 25.64
CA GLY A 26 6.65 -24.35 26.50
C GLY A 26 7.43 -23.06 26.27
N PHE A 27 6.99 -22.18 25.36
CA PHE A 27 7.63 -20.88 25.20
C PHE A 27 7.22 -19.94 26.35
N ASP A 28 8.20 -19.45 27.10
CA ASP A 28 8.02 -18.53 28.22
C ASP A 28 8.58 -17.15 27.87
N PRO A 29 7.72 -16.15 27.56
CA PRO A 29 8.15 -14.80 27.24
C PRO A 29 9.03 -14.16 28.33
N ALA A 30 8.78 -14.45 29.61
CA ALA A 30 9.55 -13.90 30.72
C ALA A 30 10.97 -14.47 30.79
N GLY A 31 11.18 -15.68 30.28
CA GLY A 31 12.47 -16.37 30.25
C GLY A 31 13.34 -16.07 29.02
N VAL A 32 12.81 -15.38 28.00
CA VAL A 32 13.50 -15.19 26.71
C VAL A 32 14.82 -14.43 26.86
N ALA A 33 14.87 -13.40 27.69
CA ALA A 33 16.08 -12.60 27.89
C ALA A 33 17.23 -13.43 28.50
N ALA A 34 16.92 -14.37 29.39
CA ALA A 34 17.89 -15.31 29.94
C ALA A 34 18.30 -16.37 28.91
N LEU A 35 17.34 -16.84 28.11
CA LEU A 35 17.60 -17.78 27.03
C LEU A 35 18.56 -17.20 25.99
N VAL A 36 18.29 -16.01 25.48
CA VAL A 36 19.12 -15.33 24.46
C VAL A 36 20.56 -15.16 24.96
N ARG A 37 20.73 -14.72 26.22
CA ARG A 37 22.06 -14.60 26.85
C ARG A 37 22.80 -15.93 27.03
N SER A 38 22.08 -17.05 27.11
CA SER A 38 22.67 -18.38 27.27
C SER A 38 23.16 -19.00 25.96
N LEU A 39 22.79 -18.42 24.80
CA LEU A 39 23.18 -18.96 23.50
C LEU A 39 24.68 -18.75 23.27
N PRO A 40 25.40 -19.72 22.66
CA PRO A 40 26.85 -19.59 22.43
C PRO A 40 27.28 -18.28 21.74
N PRO A 41 26.61 -17.81 20.66
CA PRO A 41 27.03 -16.58 19.98
C PRO A 41 26.77 -15.31 20.81
N ALA A 42 26.02 -15.37 21.92
CA ALA A 42 25.80 -14.22 22.79
C ALA A 42 27.08 -13.75 23.50
N THR A 43 28.10 -14.60 23.61
CA THR A 43 29.43 -14.21 24.13
C THR A 43 30.28 -13.48 23.09
N GLU A 44 29.83 -13.46 21.84
CA GLU A 44 30.55 -12.93 20.68
C GLU A 44 29.85 -11.69 20.10
N VAL A 45 29.06 -10.95 20.89
CA VAL A 45 28.39 -9.73 20.40
C VAL A 45 29.43 -8.77 19.81
N PRO A 46 29.31 -8.39 18.53
CA PRO A 46 30.26 -7.47 17.92
C PRO A 46 30.25 -6.10 18.62
N PRO A 47 31.35 -5.33 18.58
CA PRO A 47 31.36 -3.96 19.06
C PRO A 47 30.40 -3.05 18.28
N ALA A 48 29.89 -1.99 18.91
CA ALA A 48 29.14 -0.94 18.22
C ALA A 48 29.94 -0.36 17.03
N GLY A 49 29.27 -0.17 15.90
CA GLY A 49 29.90 0.32 14.66
C GLY A 49 30.64 -0.75 13.85
N THR A 50 30.49 -2.03 14.20
CA THR A 50 30.97 -3.15 13.37
C THR A 50 30.40 -3.09 11.94
N ASP A 51 31.20 -3.47 10.94
CA ASP A 51 30.76 -3.56 9.54
C ASP A 51 29.51 -4.43 9.44
N TRP A 52 28.52 -3.95 8.69
CA TRP A 52 27.21 -4.59 8.59
C TRP A 52 27.29 -6.06 8.15
N ARG A 53 28.30 -6.47 7.37
CA ARG A 53 28.45 -7.88 6.95
C ARG A 53 28.82 -8.80 8.10
N LEU A 54 29.61 -8.30 9.06
CA LEU A 54 30.00 -9.05 10.25
C LEU A 54 28.85 -9.06 11.27
N ALA A 55 28.10 -7.96 11.36
CA ALA A 55 26.87 -7.89 12.13
C ALA A 55 25.84 -8.91 11.61
N ASP A 56 25.60 -8.94 10.29
CA ASP A 56 24.71 -9.91 9.64
C ASP A 56 25.14 -11.35 9.92
N PHE A 57 26.42 -11.67 9.81
CA PHE A 57 26.92 -13.01 10.12
C PHE A 57 26.68 -13.42 11.57
N TRP A 58 26.83 -12.48 12.51
CA TRP A 58 26.52 -12.73 13.91
C TRP A 58 25.02 -12.90 14.15
N TRP A 59 24.18 -12.09 13.50
CA TRP A 59 22.72 -12.25 13.53
C TRP A 59 22.28 -13.59 12.96
N ASP A 60 22.88 -14.05 11.86
CA ASP A 60 22.59 -15.36 11.28
C ASP A 60 22.89 -16.49 12.26
N ARG A 61 24.03 -16.43 12.96
CA ARG A 61 24.39 -17.42 14.01
C ARG A 61 23.47 -17.34 15.23
N MET A 62 23.02 -16.16 15.62
CA MET A 62 22.02 -16.01 16.69
C MET A 62 20.68 -16.62 16.27
N THR A 63 20.22 -16.35 15.04
CA THR A 63 18.98 -16.92 14.49
C THR A 63 19.09 -18.43 14.36
N GLU A 64 20.25 -18.97 13.96
CA GLU A 64 20.51 -20.41 13.92
C GLU A 64 20.34 -21.05 15.29
N ALA A 65 21.00 -20.49 16.31
CA ALA A 65 20.93 -21.00 17.67
C ALA A 65 19.50 -20.90 18.25
N LEU A 66 18.76 -19.85 17.90
CA LEU A 66 17.35 -19.72 18.26
C LEU A 66 16.47 -20.76 17.55
N VAL A 67 16.69 -21.00 16.25
CA VAL A 67 15.96 -22.01 15.47
C VAL A 67 16.25 -23.42 15.97
N GLU A 68 17.50 -23.74 16.30
CA GLU A 68 17.88 -25.02 16.92
C GLU A 68 17.17 -25.23 18.26
N ARG A 69 17.04 -24.15 19.04
CA ARG A 69 16.52 -24.22 20.41
C ARG A 69 15.00 -24.17 20.50
N LEU A 70 14.35 -23.39 19.63
CA LEU A 70 12.93 -23.06 19.71
C LEU A 70 12.13 -23.56 18.49
N GLY A 71 12.80 -23.96 17.42
CA GLY A 71 12.21 -24.41 16.17
C GLY A 71 12.15 -23.34 15.08
N PRO A 72 11.72 -23.69 13.85
CA PRO A 72 11.79 -22.83 12.66
C PRO A 72 11.08 -21.48 12.79
N TRP A 73 10.00 -21.39 13.58
CA TRP A 73 9.29 -20.14 13.82
C TRP A 73 10.20 -19.02 14.32
N ALA A 74 11.26 -19.35 15.04
CA ALA A 74 12.12 -18.36 15.66
C ALA A 74 12.80 -17.49 14.61
N ALA A 75 13.03 -17.98 13.38
CA ALA A 75 13.52 -17.17 12.27
C ALA A 75 12.65 -15.94 11.99
N GLY A 76 11.36 -15.99 12.34
CA GLY A 76 10.45 -14.88 12.24
C GLY A 76 10.73 -13.70 13.19
N TRP A 77 11.63 -13.81 14.17
CA TRP A 77 12.00 -12.65 15.03
C TRP A 77 12.55 -11.48 14.20
N GLN A 78 13.20 -11.80 13.08
CA GLN A 78 13.70 -10.82 12.12
C GLN A 78 12.56 -10.10 11.40
N HIS A 79 11.31 -10.51 11.58
CA HIS A 79 10.12 -9.91 11.00
C HIS A 79 9.19 -9.45 12.13
N THR A 80 9.05 -8.13 12.29
CA THR A 80 8.08 -7.56 13.24
C THR A 80 6.98 -6.83 12.51
N VAL A 81 5.84 -6.66 13.20
CA VAL A 81 4.79 -5.72 12.79
C VAL A 81 5.03 -4.42 13.53
N VAL A 82 5.50 -3.41 12.81
CA VAL A 82 5.50 -2.04 13.31
C VAL A 82 4.13 -1.44 13.05
N VAL A 83 3.59 -0.88 14.11
CA VAL A 83 2.29 -0.23 14.16
C VAL A 83 2.55 1.24 13.81
N GLU A 84 2.41 1.60 12.54
CA GLU A 84 2.68 2.96 12.04
C GLU A 84 1.39 3.79 12.05
N ASP A 85 1.41 4.95 12.71
CA ASP A 85 0.29 5.90 12.69
C ASP A 85 0.36 6.79 11.44
N TYR A 86 -0.65 6.67 10.58
CA TYR A 86 -0.83 7.48 9.39
C TYR A 86 -1.92 8.52 9.63
N PRO A 87 -1.60 9.82 9.58
CA PRO A 87 -2.59 10.87 9.71
C PRO A 87 -3.76 10.67 8.73
N GLY A 88 -4.98 10.56 9.25
CA GLY A 88 -6.21 10.34 8.47
C GLY A 88 -6.49 8.89 8.04
N ARG A 89 -5.57 7.96 8.29
CA ARG A 89 -5.74 6.52 7.97
C ARG A 89 -5.61 5.61 9.19
N GLY A 90 -5.26 6.18 10.35
CA GLY A 90 -5.08 5.43 11.58
C GLY A 90 -3.82 4.57 11.52
N VAL A 91 -3.83 3.50 12.30
CA VAL A 91 -2.64 2.74 12.65
C VAL A 91 -2.50 1.46 11.83
N ILE A 92 -1.55 1.46 10.90
CA ILE A 92 -1.33 0.39 9.91
C ILE A 92 -0.23 -0.58 10.40
N PRO A 93 -0.47 -1.90 10.41
CA PRO A 93 0.54 -2.89 10.69
C PRO A 93 1.43 -3.06 9.47
N VAL A 94 2.69 -2.67 9.62
CA VAL A 94 3.70 -2.79 8.58
C VAL A 94 4.69 -3.86 8.97
N TRP A 95 5.00 -4.76 8.04
CA TRP A 95 5.98 -5.80 8.25
C TRP A 95 7.38 -5.28 7.97
N TRP A 96 8.22 -5.23 9.00
CA TRP A 96 9.58 -4.74 8.94
C TRP A 96 10.58 -5.85 9.21
N GLU A 97 11.66 -5.87 8.43
CA GLU A 97 12.86 -6.56 8.87
C GLU A 97 13.45 -5.82 10.08
N VAL A 98 13.52 -6.49 11.22
CA VAL A 98 14.06 -5.91 12.46
C VAL A 98 15.58 -5.82 12.31
N ARG A 99 16.06 -4.65 11.89
CA ARG A 99 17.48 -4.31 12.00
C ARG A 99 17.77 -3.77 13.39
N LEU A 100 18.10 -4.67 14.30
CA LEU A 100 18.56 -4.28 15.63
C LEU A 100 19.96 -3.67 15.51
N PRO A 101 20.15 -2.39 15.90
CA PRO A 101 21.49 -1.82 15.94
C PRO A 101 22.32 -2.56 16.99
N ILE A 102 23.56 -2.91 16.64
CA ILE A 102 24.52 -3.42 17.62
C ILE A 102 25.03 -2.23 18.44
N THR A 103 24.67 -2.20 19.71
CA THR A 103 25.09 -1.15 20.66
C THR A 103 26.04 -1.75 21.71
N THR A 104 25.60 -1.85 22.96
CA THR A 104 26.28 -2.65 23.99
C THR A 104 25.81 -4.10 23.95
N PRO A 105 26.60 -5.07 24.45
CA PRO A 105 26.17 -6.47 24.48
C PRO A 105 24.82 -6.68 25.17
N ASP A 106 24.60 -6.06 26.33
CA ASP A 106 23.35 -6.21 27.08
C ASP A 106 22.14 -5.64 26.31
N GLU A 107 22.25 -4.41 25.78
CA GLU A 107 21.17 -3.78 25.01
C GLU A 107 20.87 -4.54 23.72
N THR A 108 21.90 -5.06 23.04
CA THR A 108 21.74 -5.83 21.80
C THR A 108 21.00 -7.14 22.07
N LEU A 109 21.37 -7.85 23.14
CA LEU A 109 20.74 -9.11 23.53
C LEU A 109 19.32 -8.90 24.08
N ASP A 110 19.07 -7.81 24.81
CA ASP A 110 17.73 -7.45 25.26
C ASP A 110 16.82 -7.03 24.09
N GLY A 111 17.35 -6.32 23.10
CA GLY A 111 16.63 -5.98 21.87
C GLY A 111 16.21 -7.23 21.09
N LEU A 112 17.11 -8.21 20.98
CA LEU A 112 16.80 -9.50 20.34
C LEU A 112 15.73 -10.28 21.11
N ALA A 113 15.83 -10.32 22.44
CA ALA A 113 14.83 -10.95 23.29
C ALA A 113 13.44 -10.31 23.12
N ALA A 114 13.38 -8.97 23.11
CA ALA A 114 12.15 -8.22 22.90
C ALA A 114 11.54 -8.49 21.52
N ALA A 115 12.36 -8.53 20.46
CA ALA A 115 11.91 -8.83 19.10
C ALA A 115 11.30 -10.24 19.00
N LEU A 116 11.93 -11.24 19.63
CA LEU A 116 11.42 -12.61 19.66
C LEU A 116 10.11 -12.75 20.47
N VAL A 117 9.96 -12.02 21.57
CA VAL A 117 8.70 -11.96 22.34
C VAL A 117 7.60 -11.30 21.51
N ALA A 118 7.87 -10.14 20.89
CA ALA A 118 6.91 -9.45 20.04
C ALA A 118 6.46 -10.33 18.87
N TRP A 119 7.39 -11.06 18.25
CA TRP A 119 7.08 -12.05 17.22
C TRP A 119 6.17 -13.16 17.73
N HIS A 120 6.45 -13.72 18.91
CA HIS A 120 5.58 -14.72 19.53
C HIS A 120 4.18 -14.17 19.81
N GLU A 121 4.07 -13.00 20.44
CA GLU A 121 2.79 -12.35 20.76
C GLU A 121 1.96 -12.11 19.50
N LEU A 122 2.60 -11.67 18.42
CA LEU A 122 1.96 -11.52 17.12
C LEU A 122 1.46 -12.87 16.57
N THR A 123 2.23 -13.95 16.68
CA THR A 123 1.73 -15.27 16.28
C THR A 123 0.56 -15.74 17.15
N VAL A 124 0.53 -15.40 18.45
CA VAL A 124 -0.62 -15.65 19.34
C VAL A 124 -1.85 -14.84 18.91
N GLU A 125 -1.64 -13.59 18.56
CA GLU A 125 -2.67 -12.72 18.03
C GLU A 125 -3.27 -13.28 16.73
N ILE A 126 -2.42 -13.72 15.79
CA ILE A 126 -2.84 -14.36 14.54
C ILE A 126 -3.55 -15.69 14.80
N ALA A 127 -3.11 -16.47 15.79
CA ALA A 127 -3.62 -17.81 16.07
C ALA A 127 -5.04 -17.85 16.63
N THR A 128 -5.43 -16.78 17.30
CA THR A 128 -6.64 -16.79 18.13
C THR A 128 -7.93 -16.53 17.35
N ASP A 129 -7.90 -16.22 16.05
CA ASP A 129 -9.13 -16.16 15.25
C ASP A 129 -8.95 -16.44 13.74
N ALA A 130 -9.70 -17.43 13.22
CA ALA A 130 -9.81 -17.75 11.80
C ALA A 130 -10.66 -16.74 10.98
N ARG A 131 -11.21 -15.69 11.62
CA ARG A 131 -12.07 -14.67 10.99
C ARG A 131 -11.62 -13.21 11.22
N GLY A 132 -10.46 -12.97 11.83
CA GLY A 132 -9.87 -11.63 11.96
C GLY A 132 -10.61 -10.66 12.89
N ARG A 133 -11.36 -11.14 13.90
CA ARG A 133 -11.96 -10.34 14.97
C ARG A 133 -11.27 -10.65 16.30
N PHE A 134 -10.64 -9.64 16.88
CA PHE A 134 -9.99 -9.69 18.20
C PHE A 134 -10.99 -10.01 19.33
N THR A 135 -11.30 -11.28 19.57
CA THR A 135 -11.95 -11.72 20.81
C THR A 135 -11.46 -13.09 21.28
N ALA A 136 -11.38 -13.25 22.60
CA ALA A 136 -10.77 -14.39 23.27
C ALA A 136 -11.65 -15.64 23.24
N SER A 137 -11.65 -16.42 22.16
CA SER A 137 -12.11 -17.83 22.16
C SER A 137 -11.62 -18.58 20.92
N ALA A 138 -10.71 -19.54 21.13
CA ALA A 138 -10.14 -20.39 20.08
C ALA A 138 -11.22 -21.19 19.30
N PRO A 139 -11.13 -21.31 17.96
CA PRO A 139 -11.98 -22.23 17.21
C PRO A 139 -11.56 -23.69 17.46
N GLY A 140 -12.54 -24.54 17.73
CA GLY A 140 -12.35 -26.00 17.69
C GLY A 140 -11.97 -26.44 16.28
N ALA A 141 -10.82 -27.11 16.17
CA ALA A 141 -10.38 -27.97 15.06
C ALA A 141 -10.74 -27.49 13.63
N THR A 142 -9.80 -26.81 12.98
CA THR A 142 -9.84 -26.61 11.53
C THR A 142 -9.70 -27.95 10.79
N VAL A 143 -10.61 -28.13 9.83
CA VAL A 143 -10.55 -29.12 8.76
C VAL A 143 -9.39 -28.73 7.81
N SER A 144 -8.51 -29.70 7.55
CA SER A 144 -7.47 -29.77 6.50
C SER A 144 -6.56 -28.54 6.25
N GLY A 145 -5.40 -28.52 6.90
CA GLY A 145 -4.08 -28.36 6.26
C GLY A 145 -3.68 -27.05 5.55
N GLY A 146 -4.50 -25.99 5.58
CA GLY A 146 -4.17 -24.68 4.99
C GLY A 146 -3.68 -23.66 6.02
N ASP A 147 -2.91 -22.68 5.55
CA ASP A 147 -2.53 -21.49 6.31
C ASP A 147 -3.76 -20.59 6.59
N PRO A 148 -3.96 -20.05 7.80
CA PRO A 148 -5.01 -19.06 8.07
C PRO A 148 -4.88 -17.85 7.13
N ALA A 149 -6.01 -17.23 6.75
CA ALA A 149 -6.01 -16.07 5.85
C ALA A 149 -5.09 -14.93 6.35
N ALA A 150 -5.06 -14.70 7.67
CA ALA A 150 -4.12 -13.75 8.28
C ALA A 150 -2.65 -14.14 8.02
N TRP A 151 -2.29 -15.42 8.14
CA TRP A 151 -0.95 -15.92 7.83
C TRP A 151 -0.62 -15.86 6.32
N GLN A 152 -1.60 -16.10 5.46
CA GLN A 152 -1.42 -15.93 4.01
C GLN A 152 -1.18 -14.46 3.65
N ALA A 153 -1.86 -13.52 4.32
CA ALA A 153 -1.61 -12.10 4.17
C ALA A 153 -0.20 -11.71 4.67
N VAL A 154 0.28 -12.29 5.77
CA VAL A 154 1.67 -12.10 6.26
C VAL A 154 2.70 -12.53 5.21
N LYS A 155 2.44 -13.63 4.51
CA LYS A 155 3.36 -14.21 3.52
C LYS A 155 3.16 -13.71 2.10
N ALA A 156 2.18 -12.83 1.87
CA ALA A 156 1.89 -12.34 0.54
C ALA A 156 3.14 -11.64 -0.03
N PRO A 157 3.57 -11.99 -1.26
CA PRO A 157 4.68 -11.33 -1.92
C PRO A 157 4.48 -9.80 -1.95
N GLY A 158 5.46 -9.03 -1.49
CA GLY A 158 5.40 -7.56 -1.49
C GLY A 158 5.08 -6.90 -0.15
N VAL A 159 4.66 -7.67 0.86
CA VAL A 159 4.37 -7.14 2.22
C VAL A 159 5.63 -7.02 3.08
N SER A 160 6.65 -7.86 2.85
CA SER A 160 7.94 -7.79 3.56
C SER A 160 8.77 -6.59 3.10
N ARG A 161 8.92 -5.56 3.95
CA ARG A 161 9.74 -4.37 3.66
C ARG A 161 11.21 -4.66 4.03
N PHE A 162 11.97 -5.21 3.09
CA PHE A 162 13.39 -5.58 3.27
C PHE A 162 14.36 -4.38 3.37
N GLN A 163 13.96 -3.17 2.96
CA GLN A 163 14.76 -1.95 3.11
C GLN A 163 13.83 -0.72 3.09
N PRO A 164 13.66 0.01 4.21
CA PRO A 164 12.83 1.23 4.22
C PRO A 164 13.38 2.33 3.29
N GLY A 165 14.67 2.25 2.89
CA GLY A 165 15.28 3.18 1.95
C GLY A 165 15.13 2.81 0.46
N HIS A 166 14.63 1.63 0.10
CA HIS A 166 14.64 1.16 -1.30
C HIS A 166 13.37 0.44 -1.78
N PHE A 167 12.43 0.09 -0.91
CA PHE A 167 11.10 -0.36 -1.34
C PHE A 167 10.08 0.76 -1.24
N THR A 168 10.03 1.57 -2.29
CA THR A 168 8.96 2.54 -2.59
C THR A 168 7.72 1.86 -3.20
N ARG A 169 7.42 0.59 -2.89
CA ARG A 169 6.16 -0.06 -3.31
C ARG A 169 4.99 0.32 -2.39
N ARG A 170 4.95 1.56 -1.92
CA ARG A 170 3.68 2.18 -1.59
C ARG A 170 2.99 2.34 -2.93
N ILE A 171 1.82 1.75 -3.11
CA ILE A 171 1.05 1.99 -4.33
C ILE A 171 0.86 3.49 -4.44
N PRO A 172 1.36 4.12 -5.52
CA PRO A 172 1.31 5.55 -5.63
C PRO A 172 -0.16 5.97 -5.57
N HIS A 173 -0.44 6.98 -4.75
CA HIS A 173 -1.73 7.64 -4.87
C HIS A 173 -1.86 8.16 -6.32
N PRO A 174 -3.00 8.06 -6.99
CA PRO A 174 -3.14 8.56 -8.35
C PRO A 174 -2.69 10.02 -8.52
N SER A 175 -2.87 10.86 -7.48
CA SER A 175 -2.43 12.25 -7.46
C SER A 175 -0.91 12.49 -7.49
N ILE A 176 -0.08 11.46 -7.30
CA ILE A 176 1.39 11.60 -7.38
C ILE A 176 1.96 11.10 -8.70
N LEU A 177 1.14 10.45 -9.53
CA LEU A 177 1.49 9.97 -10.87
C LEU A 177 1.55 11.14 -11.85
N ASP A 178 2.52 11.14 -12.76
CA ASP A 178 2.60 12.12 -13.85
C ASP A 178 1.72 11.67 -15.03
N TRP A 179 1.46 12.54 -16.01
CA TRP A 179 0.59 12.16 -17.14
C TRP A 179 1.20 11.00 -17.93
N ALA A 180 2.54 10.98 -18.08
CA ALA A 180 3.25 9.85 -18.69
C ALA A 180 3.00 8.50 -17.99
N ASP A 181 2.68 8.50 -16.69
CA ASP A 181 2.38 7.28 -15.92
C ASP A 181 0.96 6.76 -16.18
N VAL A 182 0.03 7.63 -16.56
CA VAL A 182 -1.40 7.31 -16.69
C VAL A 182 -1.96 7.44 -18.10
N ASP A 183 -1.21 8.01 -19.05
CA ASP A 183 -1.67 8.20 -20.44
C ASP A 183 -2.00 6.84 -21.08
N PRO A 184 -3.28 6.57 -21.38
CA PRO A 184 -3.72 5.27 -21.88
C PRO A 184 -3.23 5.00 -23.29
N ARG A 185 -2.88 6.03 -24.07
CA ARG A 185 -2.41 5.88 -25.46
C ARG A 185 -1.03 5.24 -25.57
N THR A 186 -0.27 5.30 -24.48
CA THR A 186 1.08 4.73 -24.40
C THR A 186 1.11 3.29 -23.89
N ARG A 187 -0.07 2.70 -23.63
CA ARG A 187 -0.21 1.42 -22.93
C ARG A 187 -1.19 0.50 -23.64
N GLU A 188 -0.84 -0.77 -23.71
CA GLU A 188 -1.77 -1.81 -24.16
C GLU A 188 -2.64 -2.26 -22.97
N PHE A 189 -3.95 -2.10 -23.08
CA PHE A 189 -4.93 -2.61 -22.13
C PHE A 189 -6.00 -3.40 -22.86
N ASP A 190 -6.20 -4.65 -22.43
CA ASP A 190 -7.27 -5.51 -22.92
C ASP A 190 -8.27 -5.77 -21.78
N PRO A 191 -9.45 -5.11 -21.80
CA PRO A 191 -10.50 -5.32 -20.81
C PRO A 191 -10.92 -6.78 -20.66
N ALA A 192 -10.80 -7.60 -21.71
CA ALA A 192 -11.17 -9.02 -21.66
C ALA A 192 -10.27 -9.84 -20.72
N THR A 193 -9.07 -9.36 -20.40
CA THR A 193 -8.15 -10.03 -19.46
C THR A 193 -8.47 -9.73 -18.00
N VAL A 194 -9.23 -8.67 -17.72
CA VAL A 194 -9.46 -8.15 -16.36
C VAL A 194 -10.14 -9.20 -15.47
N THR A 195 -11.20 -9.84 -15.95
CA THR A 195 -11.94 -10.84 -15.17
C THR A 195 -11.03 -11.99 -14.71
N ALA A 196 -10.19 -12.52 -15.61
CA ALA A 196 -9.31 -13.63 -15.27
C ALA A 196 -8.22 -13.22 -14.27
N VAL A 197 -7.65 -12.02 -14.43
CA VAL A 197 -6.64 -11.49 -13.51
C VAL A 197 -7.24 -11.26 -12.13
N VAL A 198 -8.38 -10.59 -12.05
CA VAL A 198 -9.03 -10.26 -10.76
C VAL A 198 -9.50 -11.53 -10.06
N ALA A 199 -10.03 -12.53 -10.78
CA ALA A 199 -10.39 -13.82 -10.18
C ALA A 199 -9.19 -14.56 -9.55
N GLY A 200 -7.97 -14.31 -10.05
CA GLY A 200 -6.74 -14.83 -9.42
C GLY A 200 -6.30 -14.03 -8.18
N LEU A 201 -6.70 -12.76 -8.08
CA LEU A 201 -6.37 -11.88 -6.97
C LEU A 201 -7.41 -11.91 -5.84
N VAL A 202 -8.66 -12.19 -6.18
CA VAL A 202 -9.80 -12.23 -5.26
C VAL A 202 -10.33 -13.65 -5.20
N THR A 203 -9.94 -14.36 -4.14
CA THR A 203 -10.27 -15.78 -3.94
C THR A 203 -11.03 -15.97 -2.64
N PRO A 204 -11.86 -17.03 -2.51
CA PRO A 204 -12.50 -17.37 -1.25
C PRO A 204 -11.53 -17.47 -0.06
N GLU A 205 -10.28 -17.89 -0.32
CA GLU A 205 -9.25 -18.10 0.69
C GLU A 205 -8.61 -16.80 1.19
N ASN A 206 -8.52 -15.77 0.34
CA ASN A 206 -7.87 -14.51 0.67
C ASN A 206 -8.82 -13.35 0.97
N LEU A 207 -10.12 -13.50 0.65
CA LEU A 207 -11.11 -12.46 0.88
C LEU A 207 -11.30 -12.23 2.40
N PRO A 208 -11.19 -10.99 2.90
CA PRO A 208 -11.45 -10.70 4.29
C PRO A 208 -12.89 -11.05 4.67
N ALA A 209 -13.07 -11.71 5.81
CA ALA A 209 -14.40 -11.99 6.32
C ALA A 209 -15.17 -10.70 6.62
N GLN A 210 -16.50 -10.75 6.51
CA GLN A 210 -17.34 -9.62 6.88
C GLN A 210 -17.07 -9.21 8.34
N GLY A 211 -16.75 -7.94 8.58
CA GLY A 211 -16.39 -7.42 9.89
C GLY A 211 -15.01 -7.89 10.40
N ALA A 212 -14.13 -8.37 9.52
CA ALA A 212 -12.70 -8.46 9.80
C ALA A 212 -12.14 -7.09 10.24
N ASP A 213 -11.05 -7.11 10.99
CA ASP A 213 -10.35 -5.88 11.34
C ASP A 213 -9.98 -5.06 10.10
N TRP A 214 -10.16 -3.76 10.18
CA TRP A 214 -9.94 -2.83 9.08
C TRP A 214 -8.51 -2.88 8.53
N ARG A 215 -7.52 -3.33 9.33
CA ARG A 215 -6.13 -3.51 8.88
C ARG A 215 -5.97 -4.68 7.92
N LEU A 216 -6.62 -5.81 8.19
CA LEU A 216 -6.60 -6.97 7.30
C LEU A 216 -7.28 -6.64 5.97
N GLN A 217 -8.34 -5.84 6.07
CA GLN A 217 -9.08 -5.31 4.94
C GLN A 217 -8.22 -4.39 4.06
N ASP A 218 -7.49 -3.44 4.65
CA ASP A 218 -6.59 -2.55 3.91
C ASP A 218 -5.38 -3.31 3.30
N LEU A 219 -4.79 -4.26 4.02
CA LEU A 219 -3.72 -5.12 3.51
C LEU A 219 -4.18 -5.95 2.29
N TRP A 220 -5.38 -6.51 2.35
CA TRP A 220 -5.95 -7.22 1.22
C TRP A 220 -6.15 -6.30 0.01
N LEU A 221 -6.67 -5.08 0.22
CA LEU A 221 -6.81 -4.09 -0.86
C LEU A 221 -5.46 -3.68 -1.46
N GLU A 222 -4.44 -3.51 -0.63
CA GLU A 222 -3.09 -3.22 -1.10
C GLU A 222 -2.56 -4.39 -1.95
N ASN A 223 -2.77 -5.64 -1.53
CA ASN A 223 -2.38 -6.81 -2.31
C ASN A 223 -3.11 -6.89 -3.67
N VAL A 224 -4.41 -6.65 -3.70
CA VAL A 224 -5.19 -6.59 -4.96
C VAL A 224 -4.61 -5.50 -5.86
N SER A 225 -4.36 -4.32 -5.30
CA SER A 225 -3.82 -3.17 -6.04
C SER A 225 -2.38 -3.41 -6.53
N ILE A 226 -1.53 -4.11 -5.76
CA ILE A 226 -0.20 -4.56 -6.20
C ILE A 226 -0.35 -5.51 -7.39
N GLY A 227 -1.21 -6.53 -7.28
CA GLY A 227 -1.45 -7.47 -8.37
C GLY A 227 -1.92 -6.79 -9.67
N LEU A 228 -2.80 -5.79 -9.55
CA LEU A 228 -3.25 -5.00 -10.70
C LEU A 228 -2.11 -4.14 -11.28
N THR A 229 -1.31 -3.48 -10.45
CA THR A 229 -0.20 -2.64 -10.92
C THR A 229 0.96 -3.44 -11.49
N GLU A 230 1.23 -4.64 -10.99
CA GLU A 230 2.20 -5.56 -11.59
C GLU A 230 1.75 -6.07 -12.96
N ARG A 231 0.43 -6.29 -13.14
CA ARG A 231 -0.13 -6.79 -14.40
C ARG A 231 -0.30 -5.71 -15.46
N TYR A 232 -0.79 -4.54 -15.08
CA TYR A 232 -1.22 -3.49 -16.00
C TYR A 232 -0.35 -2.22 -15.96
N GLY A 233 0.52 -2.09 -14.95
CA GLY A 233 1.38 -0.92 -14.75
C GLY A 233 0.84 0.04 -13.69
N SER A 234 1.61 1.10 -13.41
CA SER A 234 1.36 2.07 -12.34
C SER A 234 0.00 2.76 -12.43
N TRP A 235 -0.52 3.01 -13.63
CA TRP A 235 -1.83 3.64 -13.83
C TRP A 235 -2.95 2.88 -13.11
N ALA A 236 -2.86 1.55 -12.99
CA ALA A 236 -3.90 0.74 -12.38
C ALA A 236 -4.13 1.07 -10.90
N ALA A 237 -3.22 1.80 -10.24
CA ALA A 237 -3.36 2.27 -8.87
C ALA A 237 -4.65 3.09 -8.61
N GLY A 238 -5.24 3.70 -9.63
CA GLY A 238 -6.46 4.49 -9.52
C GLY A 238 -7.77 3.71 -9.49
N TRP A 239 -7.74 2.38 -9.62
CA TRP A 239 -8.97 1.55 -9.69
C TRP A 239 -9.91 1.75 -8.49
N ARG A 240 -9.39 2.08 -7.31
CA ARG A 240 -10.18 2.34 -6.09
C ARG A 240 -10.32 3.83 -5.75
N TRP A 241 -10.08 4.72 -6.71
CA TRP A 241 -10.27 6.15 -6.52
C TRP A 241 -11.74 6.53 -6.63
N SER A 242 -12.47 6.13 -5.60
CA SER A 242 -13.92 6.18 -5.49
C SER A 242 -14.48 7.60 -5.43
N VAL A 243 -15.70 7.79 -5.93
CA VAL A 243 -16.53 8.96 -5.65
C VAL A 243 -16.87 9.02 -4.15
N GLY A 244 -16.80 10.21 -3.55
CA GLY A 244 -17.13 10.44 -2.14
C GLY A 244 -16.11 9.86 -1.16
N GLU A 245 -16.51 9.68 0.09
CA GLU A 245 -15.68 9.28 1.25
C GLU A 245 -15.18 7.81 1.21
N GLY A 246 -14.96 7.27 0.02
CA GLY A 246 -14.40 5.94 -0.14
C GLY A 246 -12.87 5.89 0.03
N ASP A 247 -12.25 4.76 -0.30
CA ASP A 247 -10.89 4.43 0.14
C ASP A 247 -9.81 5.48 -0.17
N LEU A 248 -9.83 6.07 -1.37
CA LEU A 248 -8.89 7.14 -1.77
C LEU A 248 -9.54 8.52 -1.84
N ASP A 249 -10.85 8.59 -1.62
CA ASP A 249 -11.67 9.80 -1.53
C ASP A 249 -11.69 10.71 -2.79
N GLY A 250 -12.88 11.16 -3.18
CA GLY A 250 -13.06 12.22 -4.19
C GLY A 250 -12.60 11.93 -5.61
N GLY A 251 -12.45 10.66 -5.95
CA GLY A 251 -12.05 10.23 -7.29
C GLY A 251 -13.23 10.00 -8.23
N PRO A 252 -12.94 9.59 -9.47
CA PRO A 252 -13.94 9.42 -10.51
C PRO A 252 -14.59 8.03 -10.52
N VAL A 253 -14.09 7.03 -9.80
CA VAL A 253 -14.60 5.65 -9.90
C VAL A 253 -15.89 5.48 -9.11
N THR A 254 -16.95 4.95 -9.72
CA THR A 254 -18.27 4.76 -9.08
C THR A 254 -18.56 3.30 -8.76
N ALA A 255 -17.96 2.36 -9.49
CA ALA A 255 -18.10 0.93 -9.25
C ALA A 255 -17.49 0.50 -7.91
N TRP A 256 -16.55 1.29 -7.37
CA TRP A 256 -15.98 1.10 -6.04
C TRP A 256 -16.38 2.25 -5.12
N CYS A 257 -16.86 1.93 -3.92
CA CYS A 257 -17.17 2.91 -2.89
C CYS A 257 -16.16 2.75 -1.74
N CYS A 258 -16.40 1.79 -0.85
CA CYS A 258 -15.51 1.47 0.25
C CYS A 258 -15.63 0.00 0.58
N LEU A 259 -14.65 -0.54 1.30
CA LEU A 259 -14.61 -1.97 1.59
C LEU A 259 -15.90 -2.55 2.20
N PRO A 260 -16.55 -1.92 3.21
CA PRO A 260 -17.80 -2.45 3.76
C PRO A 260 -18.97 -2.56 2.78
N HIS A 261 -18.98 -1.77 1.71
CA HIS A 261 -20.05 -1.76 0.72
C HIS A 261 -19.70 -2.50 -0.57
N SER A 262 -18.41 -2.62 -0.90
CA SER A 262 -17.94 -3.22 -2.14
C SER A 262 -17.40 -4.64 -1.99
N VAL A 263 -17.16 -5.11 -0.76
CA VAL A 263 -16.72 -6.50 -0.49
C VAL A 263 -17.88 -7.34 0.04
N THR A 264 -18.29 -8.32 -0.77
CA THR A 264 -19.40 -9.25 -0.47
C THR A 264 -18.96 -10.71 -0.63
N SER A 265 -19.38 -11.39 -1.70
CA SER A 265 -18.87 -12.71 -2.09
C SER A 265 -17.59 -12.56 -2.93
N PRO A 266 -16.73 -13.59 -3.04
CA PRO A 266 -15.55 -13.54 -3.89
C PRO A 266 -15.89 -13.18 -5.35
N GLU A 267 -16.95 -13.75 -5.91
CA GLU A 267 -17.37 -13.51 -7.29
C GLU A 267 -17.87 -12.08 -7.51
N GLU A 268 -18.73 -11.58 -6.61
CA GLU A 268 -19.25 -10.21 -6.68
C GLU A 268 -18.14 -9.18 -6.42
N THR A 269 -17.25 -9.46 -5.47
CA THR A 269 -16.10 -8.60 -5.19
C THR A 269 -15.16 -8.55 -6.39
N ALA A 270 -14.85 -9.70 -7.01
CA ALA A 270 -14.03 -9.77 -8.21
C ALA A 270 -14.66 -9.01 -9.38
N ALA A 271 -15.97 -9.13 -9.57
CA ALA A 271 -16.70 -8.36 -10.59
C ALA A 271 -16.62 -6.85 -10.31
N THR A 272 -16.75 -6.44 -9.05
CA THR A 272 -16.70 -5.04 -8.62
C THR A 272 -15.31 -4.43 -8.84
N VAL A 273 -14.24 -5.12 -8.42
CA VAL A 273 -12.85 -4.71 -8.66
C VAL A 273 -12.55 -4.62 -10.16
N GLY A 274 -13.03 -5.60 -10.95
CA GLY A 274 -12.85 -5.60 -12.40
C GLY A 274 -13.56 -4.42 -13.08
N ALA A 275 -14.81 -4.15 -12.70
CA ALA A 275 -15.57 -3.01 -13.20
C ALA A 275 -14.89 -1.68 -12.85
N ALA A 276 -14.41 -1.53 -11.61
CA ALA A 276 -13.73 -0.35 -11.13
C ALA A 276 -12.41 -0.06 -11.88
N LEU A 277 -11.62 -1.09 -12.20
CA LEU A 277 -10.42 -0.93 -13.02
C LEU A 277 -10.72 -0.51 -14.46
N ILE A 278 -11.76 -1.10 -15.07
CA ILE A 278 -12.20 -0.75 -16.43
C ILE A 278 -12.72 0.69 -16.46
N GLU A 279 -13.57 1.06 -15.52
CA GLU A 279 -14.11 2.42 -15.37
C GLU A 279 -13.01 3.46 -15.18
N TRP A 280 -11.99 3.13 -14.39
CA TRP A 280 -10.81 3.97 -14.23
C TRP A 280 -10.05 4.16 -15.56
N HIS A 281 -9.84 3.09 -16.32
CA HIS A 281 -9.20 3.18 -17.64
C HIS A 281 -10.03 4.03 -18.62
N GLU A 282 -11.35 3.83 -18.66
CA GLU A 282 -12.27 4.60 -19.50
C GLU A 282 -12.19 6.09 -19.16
N TRP A 283 -12.16 6.44 -17.87
CA TRP A 283 -11.96 7.82 -17.44
C TRP A 283 -10.62 8.42 -17.92
N LEU A 284 -9.54 7.65 -17.88
CA LEU A 284 -8.24 8.10 -18.41
C LEU A 284 -8.29 8.31 -19.93
N ALA A 285 -8.95 7.43 -20.67
CA ALA A 285 -9.12 7.55 -22.13
C ALA A 285 -9.93 8.80 -22.49
N GLU A 286 -11.04 9.00 -21.78
CA GLU A 286 -11.86 10.20 -21.85
C GLU A 286 -11.09 11.49 -21.51
N THR A 287 -10.18 11.43 -20.54
CA THR A 287 -9.31 12.56 -20.17
C THR A 287 -8.30 12.87 -21.28
N ALA A 288 -7.70 11.84 -21.88
CA ALA A 288 -6.78 11.99 -23.01
C ALA A 288 -7.47 12.63 -24.22
N GLU A 289 -8.68 12.20 -24.56
CA GLU A 289 -9.49 12.81 -25.63
C GLU A 289 -9.79 14.28 -25.34
N ARG A 290 -10.04 14.64 -24.07
CA ARG A 290 -10.23 16.04 -23.67
C ARG A 290 -8.94 16.84 -23.88
N PHE A 291 -7.78 16.28 -23.55
CA PHE A 291 -6.49 16.95 -23.76
C PHE A 291 -6.23 17.18 -25.25
N ASP A 292 -6.52 16.20 -26.11
CA ASP A 292 -6.32 16.30 -27.57
C ASP A 292 -7.20 17.36 -28.25
N ARG A 293 -8.34 17.73 -27.63
CA ARG A 293 -9.17 18.83 -28.13
C ARG A 293 -8.58 20.21 -27.85
N PHE A 294 -7.69 20.34 -26.86
CA PHE A 294 -7.12 21.63 -26.46
C PHE A 294 -5.64 21.76 -26.81
N LEU A 295 -4.88 20.67 -26.78
CA LEU A 295 -3.45 20.68 -27.06
C LEU A 295 -3.15 20.37 -28.53
N PRO A 296 -2.09 20.98 -29.11
CA PRO A 296 -1.22 21.97 -28.50
C PRO A 296 -1.86 23.38 -28.45
N LEU A 297 -1.63 24.10 -27.35
CA LEU A 297 -1.99 25.52 -27.23
C LEU A 297 -0.86 26.41 -27.76
N ALA A 298 -1.19 27.45 -28.51
CA ALA A 298 -0.19 28.39 -29.00
C ALA A 298 0.40 29.24 -27.86
N PRO A 299 1.67 29.64 -27.92
CA PRO A 299 2.25 30.55 -26.94
C PRO A 299 1.42 31.84 -26.84
N GLY A 300 0.98 32.19 -25.63
CA GLY A 300 0.15 33.37 -25.38
C GLY A 300 -1.35 33.22 -25.67
N ASP A 301 -1.85 32.02 -26.01
CA ASP A 301 -3.28 31.75 -26.21
C ASP A 301 -4.04 31.69 -24.87
N LEU A 302 -4.27 32.86 -24.25
CA LEU A 302 -4.99 33.00 -22.99
C LEU A 302 -6.39 32.38 -23.08
N ASP A 303 -7.16 32.71 -24.12
CA ASP A 303 -8.52 32.20 -24.28
C ASP A 303 -8.57 30.67 -24.42
N GLY A 304 -7.58 30.09 -25.10
CA GLY A 304 -7.42 28.64 -25.21
C GLY A 304 -7.18 27.97 -23.87
N TRP A 305 -6.26 28.51 -23.08
CA TRP A 305 -5.98 28.05 -21.72
C TRP A 305 -7.20 28.17 -20.81
N GLU A 306 -7.89 29.31 -20.84
CA GLU A 306 -9.08 29.53 -20.01
C GLU A 306 -10.20 28.52 -20.34
N ARG A 307 -10.48 28.31 -21.63
CA ARG A 307 -11.48 27.32 -22.06
C ARG A 307 -11.08 25.90 -21.65
N ALA A 308 -9.81 25.53 -21.80
CA ALA A 308 -9.33 24.21 -21.43
C ALA A 308 -9.49 23.96 -19.92
N VAL A 309 -9.03 24.90 -19.08
CA VAL A 309 -9.11 24.77 -17.62
C VAL A 309 -10.56 24.73 -17.16
N ALA A 310 -11.41 25.65 -17.61
CA ALA A 310 -12.82 25.65 -17.24
C ALA A 310 -13.51 24.32 -17.64
N HIS A 311 -13.21 23.82 -18.85
CA HIS A 311 -13.76 22.55 -19.31
C HIS A 311 -13.32 21.36 -18.45
N LEU A 312 -12.03 21.28 -18.09
CA LEU A 312 -11.49 20.20 -17.27
C LEU A 312 -12.03 20.24 -15.84
N VAL A 313 -12.13 21.43 -15.22
CA VAL A 313 -12.71 21.60 -13.88
C VAL A 313 -14.16 21.11 -13.86
N THR A 314 -14.97 21.52 -14.84
CA THR A 314 -16.37 21.07 -14.96
C THR A 314 -16.46 19.57 -15.23
N ALA A 315 -15.64 19.03 -16.13
CA ALA A 315 -15.65 17.60 -16.44
C ALA A 315 -15.30 16.72 -15.22
N VAL A 316 -14.32 17.14 -14.41
CA VAL A 316 -14.00 16.45 -13.15
C VAL A 316 -15.17 16.59 -12.17
N GLY A 317 -15.66 17.82 -11.97
CA GLY A 317 -16.77 18.09 -11.06
C GLY A 317 -18.01 17.25 -11.35
N ASP A 318 -18.43 17.18 -12.62
CA ASP A 318 -19.55 16.35 -13.08
C ASP A 318 -19.27 14.86 -12.84
N ARG A 319 -18.04 14.40 -13.09
CA ARG A 319 -17.65 12.99 -12.94
C ARG A 319 -17.65 12.54 -11.48
N THR A 320 -17.16 13.40 -10.59
CA THR A 320 -17.05 13.15 -9.15
C THR A 320 -18.27 13.64 -8.38
N GLN A 321 -19.27 14.23 -9.06
CA GLN A 321 -20.48 14.81 -8.46
C GLN A 321 -20.19 15.86 -7.38
N TYR A 322 -19.03 16.54 -7.47
CA TYR A 322 -18.55 17.49 -6.46
C TYR A 322 -18.51 16.94 -5.02
N GLU A 323 -18.41 15.62 -4.87
CA GLU A 323 -18.41 14.91 -3.59
C GLU A 323 -17.14 15.21 -2.75
N SER A 324 -16.98 14.51 -1.63
CA SER A 324 -15.83 14.66 -0.74
C SER A 324 -14.51 14.76 -1.52
N ALA A 325 -13.64 15.71 -1.14
CA ALA A 325 -12.29 15.89 -1.69
C ALA A 325 -12.16 15.94 -3.23
N TRP A 326 -13.23 16.18 -3.99
CA TRP A 326 -13.21 16.17 -5.47
C TRP A 326 -12.15 17.09 -6.08
N TYR A 327 -11.83 18.18 -5.39
CA TYR A 327 -10.81 19.14 -5.80
C TYR A 327 -9.41 18.52 -5.83
N GLY A 328 -9.15 17.43 -5.10
CA GLY A 328 -7.92 16.64 -5.22
C GLY A 328 -7.79 15.94 -6.58
N CYS A 329 -8.89 15.36 -7.07
CA CYS A 329 -8.97 14.84 -8.44
C CYS A 329 -8.80 15.96 -9.47
N CYS A 330 -9.44 17.11 -9.25
CA CYS A 330 -9.33 18.27 -10.13
C CYS A 330 -7.89 18.79 -10.24
N LEU A 331 -7.20 18.95 -9.11
CA LEU A 331 -5.79 19.34 -9.08
C LEU A 331 -4.90 18.34 -9.82
N THR A 332 -5.19 17.04 -9.69
CA THR A 332 -4.46 15.96 -10.36
C THR A 332 -4.62 16.05 -11.88
N VAL A 333 -5.85 16.16 -12.37
CA VAL A 333 -6.14 16.26 -13.82
C VAL A 333 -5.55 17.54 -14.42
N LEU A 334 -5.62 18.67 -13.70
CA LEU A 334 -4.98 19.90 -14.16
C LEU A 334 -3.45 19.78 -14.16
N GLY A 335 -2.86 19.10 -13.16
CA GLY A 335 -1.43 18.77 -13.16
C GLY A 335 -1.03 17.95 -14.39
N TRP A 336 -1.81 16.92 -14.72
CA TRP A 336 -1.60 16.12 -15.93
C TRP A 336 -1.75 16.92 -17.22
N PHE A 337 -2.72 17.84 -17.28
CA PHE A 337 -2.89 18.70 -18.45
C PHE A 337 -1.68 19.62 -18.66
N LEU A 338 -1.15 20.20 -17.57
CA LEU A 338 0.06 21.02 -17.61
C LEU A 338 1.29 20.19 -18.01
N ASP A 339 1.40 18.95 -17.53
CA ASP A 339 2.45 18.01 -17.92
C ASP A 339 2.37 17.66 -19.42
N ALA A 340 1.17 17.35 -19.93
CA ALA A 340 0.92 17.11 -21.34
C ALA A 340 1.21 18.34 -22.22
N ALA A 341 1.05 19.54 -21.68
CA ALA A 341 1.43 20.80 -22.33
C ALA A 341 2.95 21.12 -22.25
N GLY A 342 3.73 20.30 -21.55
CA GLY A 342 5.18 20.42 -21.42
C GLY A 342 5.67 21.33 -20.30
N ILE A 343 4.82 21.70 -19.34
CA ILE A 343 5.18 22.54 -18.19
C ILE A 343 5.86 21.67 -17.12
N ALA A 344 6.99 22.11 -16.57
CA ALA A 344 7.75 21.32 -15.61
C ALA A 344 7.03 21.17 -14.26
N ARG A 345 7.13 19.99 -13.61
CA ARG A 345 6.45 19.65 -12.34
C ARG A 345 6.57 20.70 -11.22
N GLY A 346 7.76 21.28 -11.03
CA GLY A 346 7.98 22.31 -10.02
C GLY A 346 7.29 23.65 -10.31
N GLU A 347 6.92 23.89 -11.57
CA GLU A 347 6.11 25.03 -11.99
C GLU A 347 4.61 24.72 -11.94
N GLN A 348 4.21 23.52 -12.34
CA GLN A 348 2.82 23.04 -12.23
C GLN A 348 2.26 23.27 -10.83
N GLN A 349 2.97 22.80 -9.79
CA GLN A 349 2.52 22.95 -8.40
C GLN A 349 2.32 24.42 -8.01
N ARG A 350 3.28 25.29 -8.38
CA ARG A 350 3.19 26.73 -8.10
C ARG A 350 1.99 27.38 -8.80
N MET A 351 1.70 26.97 -10.03
CA MET A 351 0.55 27.46 -10.79
C MET A 351 -0.78 27.01 -10.16
N LEU A 352 -0.89 25.73 -9.79
CA LEU A 352 -2.09 25.16 -9.18
C LEU A 352 -2.35 25.77 -7.79
N ASP A 353 -1.31 25.92 -6.96
CA ASP A 353 -1.41 26.57 -5.65
C ASP A 353 -1.86 28.03 -5.77
N HIS A 354 -1.38 28.74 -6.80
CA HIS A 354 -1.77 30.13 -7.07
C HIS A 354 -3.22 30.24 -7.56
N ALA A 355 -3.63 29.36 -8.47
CA ALA A 355 -4.94 29.42 -9.11
C ALA A 355 -6.05 28.93 -8.19
N ILE A 356 -5.84 27.80 -7.50
CA ILE A 356 -6.86 27.11 -6.69
C ILE A 356 -6.62 27.35 -5.20
N GLY A 357 -5.46 27.02 -4.64
CA GLY A 357 -5.04 27.40 -3.27
C GLY A 357 -6.13 27.35 -2.18
N GLY A 358 -6.95 26.30 -2.15
CA GLY A 358 -8.04 26.14 -1.17
C GLY A 358 -9.38 26.82 -1.51
N ARG A 359 -9.57 27.28 -2.74
CA ARG A 359 -10.82 27.91 -3.21
C ARG A 359 -11.98 26.94 -3.42
N PHE A 360 -11.67 25.68 -3.70
CA PHE A 360 -12.68 24.63 -3.80
C PHE A 360 -12.88 23.95 -2.44
N ALA A 361 -14.09 23.47 -2.21
CA ALA A 361 -14.49 22.79 -0.98
C ALA A 361 -15.16 21.45 -1.30
N SER A 362 -15.06 20.51 -0.36
CA SER A 362 -15.78 19.23 -0.42
C SER A 362 -17.30 19.46 -0.43
N TRP A 363 -18.04 18.62 -1.17
CA TRP A 363 -19.52 18.66 -1.24
C TRP A 363 -20.11 19.97 -1.77
N VAL A 364 -19.33 20.73 -2.53
CA VAL A 364 -19.75 22.03 -3.05
C VAL A 364 -19.39 22.11 -4.53
N GLU A 365 -20.42 22.20 -5.36
CA GLU A 365 -20.29 22.65 -6.74
C GLU A 365 -19.87 24.14 -6.75
N PRO A 366 -18.71 24.48 -7.35
CA PRO A 366 -18.25 25.85 -7.40
C PRO A 366 -19.13 26.69 -8.33
N ASP A 367 -19.37 27.94 -7.96
CA ASP A 367 -20.06 28.90 -8.83
C ASP A 367 -19.27 29.05 -10.17
N PRO A 368 -19.95 29.16 -11.33
CA PRO A 368 -19.28 29.33 -12.62
C PRO A 368 -18.29 30.51 -12.67
N THR A 369 -18.54 31.58 -11.91
CA THR A 369 -17.61 32.72 -11.80
C THR A 369 -16.32 32.36 -11.07
N LEU A 370 -16.38 31.44 -10.10
CA LEU A 370 -15.20 30.92 -9.42
C LEU A 370 -14.37 30.06 -10.39
N VAL A 371 -15.02 29.19 -11.17
CA VAL A 371 -14.36 28.37 -12.20
C VAL A 371 -13.67 29.27 -13.23
N ALA A 372 -14.36 30.30 -13.73
CA ALA A 372 -13.77 31.27 -14.65
C ALA A 372 -12.57 32.00 -14.03
N SER A 373 -12.64 32.40 -12.75
CA SER A 373 -11.52 33.05 -12.07
C SER A 373 -10.31 32.12 -11.90
N VAL A 374 -10.53 30.84 -11.64
CA VAL A 374 -9.45 29.84 -11.58
C VAL A 374 -8.81 29.67 -12.96
N ALA A 375 -9.62 29.58 -14.01
CA ALA A 375 -9.16 29.46 -15.39
C ALA A 375 -8.31 30.66 -15.83
N GLU A 376 -8.77 31.89 -15.59
CA GLU A 376 -8.04 33.13 -15.88
C GLU A 376 -6.67 33.17 -15.17
N ARG A 377 -6.64 32.80 -13.89
CA ARG A 377 -5.40 32.78 -13.10
C ARG A 377 -4.39 31.79 -13.64
N LEU A 378 -4.85 30.59 -14.00
CA LEU A 378 -3.98 29.55 -14.50
C LEU A 378 -3.46 29.89 -15.91
N ALA A 379 -4.33 30.40 -16.79
CA ALA A 379 -3.95 30.90 -18.12
C ALA A 379 -2.91 32.03 -18.04
N GLY A 380 -3.10 32.97 -17.11
CA GLY A 380 -2.17 34.07 -16.87
C GLY A 380 -0.78 33.63 -16.38
N GLN A 381 -0.66 32.47 -15.74
CA GLN A 381 0.65 31.88 -15.39
C GLN A 381 1.22 31.08 -16.57
N ALA A 382 0.40 30.27 -17.24
CA ALA A 382 0.82 29.39 -18.33
C ALA A 382 1.39 30.15 -19.54
N THR A 383 0.93 31.38 -19.76
CA THR A 383 1.42 32.24 -20.85
C THR A 383 2.67 33.06 -20.49
N ARG A 384 3.11 33.01 -19.24
CA ARG A 384 4.34 33.66 -18.76
C ARG A 384 5.51 32.70 -18.56
N ALA A 385 5.21 31.41 -18.44
CA ALA A 385 6.16 30.30 -18.50
C ALA A 385 6.68 30.15 -19.93
#